data_AF-A0A850R7I1-F1
#
_entry.id   AF-A0A850R7I1-F1
#
_cell.length_a   1.000
_cell.length_b   1.000
_cell.length_c   1.000
_cell.angle_alpha   90.00
_cell.angle_beta   90.00
_cell.angle_gamma   90.00
#
_symmetry.space_group_name_H-M   'P 1'
#
loop_
_entity.id
_entity.type
_entity.pdbx_description
1 polymer ?
#
loop_
_entity_poly.entity_id
_entity_poly.type
_entity_poly.pdbx_seq_one_letter_code
_entity_poly.pdbx_strand_id
1 'polypeptide(L)'
;MTIGRENKISLNDVAASPMIKIGRDCMLSSNVSLRTFDSHPIYDLNDQLLNSGKGDLVLQPHCWIGQDTKILKGVTIGKGSVIGTGSIVTKSLPSHTIAAGIPAKIIKQGEFYWAREHSPLSQQQGKTLSFE
;
A
#
# COMPACT_ATOMS: atom_id res chain seq x y z
N MET A 1 -9.92 0.89 -9.42
CA MET A 1 -8.48 0.76 -9.18
C MET A 1 -7.77 1.21 -10.43
N THR A 2 -6.92 2.24 -10.34
CA THR A 2 -6.17 2.74 -11.51
C THR A 2 -4.75 2.25 -11.43
N ILE A 3 -4.37 1.46 -12.42
CA ILE A 3 -3.04 0.87 -12.56
C ILE A 3 -2.47 1.52 -13.80
N GLY A 4 -1.57 2.49 -13.62
CA GLY A 4 -1.01 3.27 -14.72
C GLY A 4 -0.32 2.39 -15.77
N ARG A 5 -0.16 2.93 -16.98
CA ARG A 5 0.21 2.22 -18.23
C ARG A 5 1.46 1.31 -18.18
N GLU A 6 2.33 1.46 -17.18
CA GLU A 6 3.58 0.69 -17.04
C GLU A 6 3.65 -0.13 -15.75
N ASN A 7 2.58 -0.13 -14.95
CA ASN A 7 2.56 -0.93 -13.72
C ASN A 7 2.21 -2.38 -14.09
N LYS A 8 3.16 -3.29 -13.84
CA LYS A 8 2.90 -4.73 -13.89
C LYS A 8 2.30 -5.18 -12.57
N ILE A 9 1.15 -5.85 -12.64
CA ILE A 9 0.57 -6.58 -11.52
C ILE A 9 1.04 -8.01 -11.68
N SER A 10 1.69 -8.56 -10.67
CA SER A 10 2.00 -9.99 -10.65
C SER A 10 1.30 -10.63 -9.47
N LEU A 11 0.69 -11.78 -9.73
CA LEU A 11 0.15 -12.66 -8.70
C LEU A 11 1.15 -13.76 -8.30
N ASN A 12 2.20 -14.01 -9.10
CA ASN A 12 3.31 -14.96 -8.85
C ASN A 12 4.51 -14.66 -9.78
N ASP A 13 5.72 -14.83 -9.25
CA ASP A 13 7.00 -14.15 -9.52
C ASP A 13 7.59 -14.05 -10.97
N VAL A 14 8.64 -13.19 -11.06
CA VAL A 14 9.66 -12.90 -12.10
C VAL A 14 9.47 -11.63 -12.97
N ALA A 15 10.27 -10.56 -12.72
CA ALA A 15 11.07 -9.79 -13.71
C ALA A 15 11.71 -8.49 -13.15
N ALA A 16 12.76 -8.01 -13.85
CA ALA A 16 13.65 -6.86 -13.58
C ALA A 16 13.03 -5.43 -13.60
N SER A 17 11.72 -5.28 -13.41
CA SER A 17 11.01 -3.99 -13.37
C SER A 17 10.17 -3.90 -12.09
N PRO A 18 9.99 -2.72 -11.48
CA PRO A 18 9.26 -2.60 -10.22
C PRO A 18 7.80 -3.06 -10.36
N MET A 19 7.40 -3.97 -9.48
CA MET A 19 6.09 -4.62 -9.49
C MET A 19 5.14 -4.04 -8.45
N ILE A 20 3.84 -4.18 -8.70
CA ILE A 20 2.81 -4.05 -7.67
C ILE A 20 2.48 -5.44 -7.14
N LYS A 21 2.74 -5.67 -5.85
CA LYS A 21 2.46 -6.92 -5.13
C LYS A 21 1.32 -6.67 -4.14
N ILE A 22 0.25 -7.46 -4.22
CA ILE A 22 -0.92 -7.34 -3.32
C ILE A 22 -1.14 -8.66 -2.61
N GLY A 23 -1.05 -8.62 -1.28
CA GLY A 23 -1.26 -9.77 -0.41
C GLY A 23 -2.71 -10.26 -0.43
N ARG A 24 -2.90 -11.47 0.11
CA ARG A 24 -4.22 -12.09 0.26
C ARG A 24 -5.12 -11.26 1.17
N ASP A 25 -6.41 -11.27 0.87
CA ASP A 25 -7.47 -10.63 1.67
C ASP A 25 -7.30 -9.11 1.88
N CYS A 26 -6.63 -8.42 0.96
CA CYS A 26 -6.67 -6.97 0.93
C CYS A 26 -8.06 -6.46 0.51
N MET A 27 -8.40 -5.25 0.96
CA MET A 27 -9.58 -4.51 0.52
C MET A 27 -9.14 -3.16 -0.05
N LEU A 28 -9.35 -2.96 -1.35
CA LEU A 28 -9.05 -1.70 -2.03
C LEU A 28 -10.36 -1.03 -2.42
N SER A 29 -10.62 0.15 -1.85
CA SER A 29 -11.81 0.95 -2.18
C SER A 29 -11.72 1.58 -3.58
N SER A 30 -12.76 2.31 -3.97
CA SER A 30 -12.83 3.01 -5.26
C SER A 30 -11.70 4.03 -5.42
N ASN A 31 -11.26 4.24 -6.66
CA ASN A 31 -10.24 5.22 -7.04
C ASN A 31 -8.89 5.14 -6.29
N VAL A 32 -8.49 3.95 -5.81
CA VAL A 32 -7.12 3.72 -5.34
C VAL A 32 -6.15 3.73 -6.52
N SER A 33 -5.07 4.51 -6.38
CA SER A 33 -3.97 4.62 -7.34
C SER A 33 -2.67 4.09 -6.74
N LEU A 34 -2.10 3.09 -7.39
CA LEU A 34 -0.80 2.52 -7.03
C LEU A 34 0.22 2.89 -8.11
N ARG A 35 1.32 3.55 -7.74
CA ARG A 35 2.31 4.06 -8.70
C ARG A 35 3.70 3.54 -8.38
N THR A 36 4.35 2.85 -9.32
CA THR A 36 5.75 2.41 -9.18
C THR A 36 6.78 3.34 -9.84
N PHE A 37 6.33 4.41 -10.50
CA PHE A 37 7.18 5.36 -11.24
C PHE A 37 6.61 6.79 -11.24
N ASP A 38 7.49 7.78 -11.47
CA ASP A 38 7.13 9.22 -11.51
C ASP A 38 6.88 9.74 -12.94
N SER A 39 6.97 8.86 -13.94
CA SER A 39 6.78 9.11 -15.38
C SER A 39 7.91 9.86 -16.08
N HIS A 40 8.67 10.69 -15.38
CA HIS A 40 9.79 11.43 -15.95
C HIS A 40 11.02 11.38 -15.04
N PRO A 41 12.24 11.37 -15.62
CA PRO A 41 13.46 11.40 -14.84
C PRO A 41 13.66 12.78 -14.18
N ILE A 42 14.23 12.77 -12.99
CA ILE A 42 14.67 13.97 -12.26
C ILE A 42 16.16 13.81 -12.04
N TYR A 43 16.95 14.75 -12.54
CA TYR A 43 18.40 14.77 -12.35
C TYR A 43 18.79 15.84 -11.34
N ASP A 44 19.90 15.64 -10.64
CA ASP A 44 20.58 16.74 -9.95
C ASP A 44 21.46 17.56 -10.92
N LEU A 45 22.16 18.57 -10.41
CA LEU A 45 23.02 19.44 -11.22
C LEU A 45 24.30 18.75 -11.74
N ASN A 46 24.56 17.50 -11.32
CA ASN A 46 25.67 16.68 -11.79
C ASN A 46 25.18 15.53 -12.69
N ASP A 47 23.98 15.65 -13.27
CA ASP A 47 23.33 14.64 -14.11
C ASP A 47 23.05 13.30 -13.40
N GLN A 48 23.05 13.25 -12.07
CA GLN A 48 22.68 12.05 -11.32
C GLN A 48 21.15 11.89 -11.27
N LEU A 49 20.64 10.73 -11.69
CA LEU A 49 19.21 10.39 -11.60
C LEU A 49 18.77 10.27 -10.12
N LEU A 50 17.94 11.20 -9.66
CA LEU A 50 17.45 11.30 -8.28
C LEU A 50 16.24 10.42 -7.97
N ASN A 51 15.41 10.18 -8.98
CA ASN A 51 14.13 9.50 -8.81
C ASN A 51 14.11 8.10 -9.42
N SER A 52 15.29 7.47 -9.50
CA SER A 52 15.46 6.06 -9.84
C SER A 52 14.48 5.19 -9.04
N GLY A 53 13.89 4.19 -9.69
CA GLY A 53 12.79 3.41 -9.14
C GLY A 53 13.15 2.80 -7.77
N LYS A 54 12.35 3.08 -6.73
CA LYS A 54 12.59 2.61 -5.35
C LYS A 54 12.24 1.13 -5.12
N GLY A 55 12.23 0.32 -6.17
CA GLY A 55 11.75 -1.07 -6.12
C GLY A 55 10.23 -1.18 -6.08
N ASP A 56 9.75 -2.33 -5.63
CA ASP A 56 8.35 -2.73 -5.67
C ASP A 56 7.44 -1.88 -4.76
N LEU A 57 6.16 -1.81 -5.13
CA LEU A 57 5.08 -1.38 -4.24
C LEU A 57 4.41 -2.62 -3.68
N VAL A 58 4.40 -2.77 -2.36
CA VAL A 58 3.92 -3.99 -1.70
C VAL A 58 2.80 -3.66 -0.72
N LEU A 59 1.63 -4.26 -0.93
CA LEU A 59 0.58 -4.36 0.07
C LEU A 59 0.70 -5.74 0.70
N GLN A 60 1.07 -5.83 1.97
CA GLN A 60 1.09 -7.10 2.69
C GLN A 60 -0.34 -7.63 2.94
N PRO A 61 -0.52 -8.89 3.37
CA PRO A 61 -1.84 -9.47 3.54
C PRO A 61 -2.77 -8.64 4.44
N HIS A 62 -4.07 -8.69 4.15
CA HIS A 62 -5.12 -8.08 4.96
C HIS A 62 -4.92 -6.57 5.17
N CYS A 63 -4.50 -5.83 4.14
CA CYS A 63 -4.50 -4.36 4.17
C CYS A 63 -5.84 -3.80 3.69
N TRP A 64 -6.33 -2.74 4.33
CA TRP A 64 -7.46 -1.95 3.83
C TRP A 64 -7.00 -0.58 3.34
N ILE A 65 -7.21 -0.31 2.05
CA ILE A 65 -6.87 0.95 1.40
C ILE A 65 -8.16 1.72 1.10
N GLY A 66 -8.36 2.84 1.81
CA GLY A 66 -9.52 3.71 1.69
C GLY A 66 -9.64 4.40 0.33
N GLN A 67 -10.83 4.92 0.05
CA GLN A 67 -11.17 5.52 -1.25
C GLN A 67 -10.22 6.68 -1.62
N ASP A 68 -9.99 6.92 -2.91
CA ASP A 68 -9.20 8.06 -3.41
C ASP A 68 -7.74 8.12 -2.93
N THR A 69 -7.24 7.03 -2.35
CA THR A 69 -5.87 6.94 -1.82
C THR A 69 -4.84 6.74 -2.93
N LYS A 70 -3.68 7.40 -2.79
CA LYS A 70 -2.52 7.19 -3.65
C LYS A 70 -1.36 6.59 -2.85
N ILE A 71 -0.78 5.51 -3.36
CA ILE A 71 0.42 4.87 -2.79
C ILE A 71 1.55 4.99 -3.81
N LEU A 72 2.67 5.58 -3.38
CA LEU A 72 3.80 5.88 -4.25
C LEU A 72 4.85 4.75 -4.29
N LYS A 73 5.81 4.89 -5.20
CA LYS A 73 6.81 3.86 -5.53
C LYS A 73 7.67 3.47 -4.34
N GLY A 74 8.04 2.19 -4.25
CA GLY A 74 8.88 1.66 -3.18
C GLY A 74 8.22 1.63 -1.80
N VAL A 75 6.90 1.87 -1.71
CA VAL A 75 6.17 1.81 -0.45
C VAL A 75 5.72 0.38 -0.17
N THR A 76 6.03 -0.10 1.03
CA THR A 76 5.45 -1.30 1.62
C THR A 76 4.43 -0.90 2.69
N ILE A 77 3.20 -1.38 2.56
CA ILE A 77 2.17 -1.28 3.58
C ILE A 77 2.15 -2.60 4.35
N GLY A 78 2.46 -2.53 5.65
CA GLY A 78 2.53 -3.71 6.51
C GLY A 78 1.18 -4.39 6.72
N LYS A 79 1.22 -5.69 7.04
CA LYS A 79 0.05 -6.57 7.26
C LYS A 79 -0.99 -5.92 8.17
N GLY A 80 -2.27 -6.11 7.88
CA GLY A 80 -3.37 -5.65 8.76
C GLY A 80 -3.58 -4.14 8.82
N SER A 81 -2.83 -3.36 8.03
CA SER A 81 -2.86 -1.90 8.10
C SER A 81 -4.07 -1.30 7.38
N VAL A 82 -4.48 -0.12 7.85
CA VAL A 82 -5.60 0.65 7.30
C VAL A 82 -5.08 2.01 6.83
N ILE A 83 -5.36 2.35 5.58
CA ILE A 83 -5.05 3.65 5.01
C ILE A 83 -6.33 4.45 4.83
N GLY A 84 -6.42 5.60 5.49
CA GLY A 84 -7.59 6.47 5.43
C GLY A 84 -7.86 7.03 4.03
N THR A 85 -9.13 7.31 3.73
CA THR A 85 -9.59 7.91 2.48
C THR A 85 -8.83 9.19 2.11
N GLY A 86 -8.51 9.35 0.83
CA GLY A 86 -7.85 10.54 0.26
C GLY A 86 -6.36 10.67 0.59
N SER A 87 -5.75 9.66 1.22
CA SER A 87 -4.35 9.76 1.67
C SER A 87 -3.33 9.68 0.54
N ILE A 88 -2.16 10.30 0.73
CA ILE A 88 -0.99 10.11 -0.14
C ILE A 88 0.14 9.50 0.68
N VAL A 89 0.40 8.21 0.46
CA VAL A 89 1.42 7.45 1.19
C VAL A 89 2.75 7.54 0.45
N THR A 90 3.72 8.19 1.09
CA THR A 90 5.05 8.46 0.52
C THR A 90 6.18 7.67 1.20
N LYS A 91 5.88 6.95 2.28
CA LYS A 91 6.83 6.14 3.06
C LYS A 91 6.18 4.82 3.47
N SER A 92 6.97 3.76 3.57
CA SER A 92 6.53 2.45 4.06
C SER A 92 5.98 2.55 5.49
N LEU A 93 4.99 1.72 5.78
CA LEU A 93 4.31 1.66 7.06
C LEU A 93 4.49 0.26 7.67
N PRO A 94 4.75 0.16 8.98
CA PRO A 94 4.81 -1.14 9.67
C PRO A 94 3.44 -1.80 9.73
N SER A 95 3.41 -3.10 10.04
CA SER A 95 2.16 -3.85 10.24
C SER A 95 1.30 -3.25 11.35
N HIS A 96 -0.01 -3.50 11.28
CA HIS A 96 -1.00 -3.01 12.24
C HIS A 96 -0.90 -1.51 12.48
N THR A 97 -0.93 -0.76 11.37
CA THR A 97 -0.86 0.70 11.37
C THR A 97 -2.12 1.30 10.75
N ILE A 98 -2.70 2.29 11.40
CA ILE A 98 -3.66 3.20 10.78
C ILE A 98 -2.90 4.46 10.40
N ALA A 99 -2.93 4.82 9.12
CA ALA A 99 -2.33 6.06 8.63
C ALA A 99 -3.30 6.85 7.76
N ALA A 100 -3.25 8.18 7.84
CA ALA A 100 -3.99 9.04 6.92
C ALA A 100 -3.32 10.39 6.67
N GLY A 101 -3.79 11.12 5.66
CA GLY A 101 -3.39 12.48 5.34
C GLY A 101 -2.45 12.61 4.13
N ILE A 102 -1.95 13.83 3.92
CA ILE A 102 -1.08 14.20 2.78
C ILE A 102 0.09 15.06 3.31
N PRO A 103 1.33 14.52 3.41
CA PRO A 103 1.66 13.10 3.30
C PRO A 103 1.08 12.30 4.47
N ALA A 104 0.72 11.04 4.24
CA ALA A 104 0.13 10.18 5.25
C ALA A 104 1.04 10.04 6.48
N LYS A 105 0.44 10.16 7.67
CA LYS A 105 1.10 9.98 8.97
C LYS A 105 0.42 8.86 9.74
N ILE A 106 1.19 8.17 10.58
CA ILE A 106 0.65 7.18 11.52
C ILE A 106 -0.25 7.89 12.52
N ILE A 107 -1.48 7.41 12.63
CA ILE A 107 -2.50 7.87 13.58
C ILE A 107 -2.62 6.87 14.75
N LYS A 108 -2.53 5.57 14.45
CA LYS A 108 -2.56 4.49 15.44
C LYS A 108 -1.64 3.36 15.01
N GLN A 109 -1.03 2.70 15.99
CA GLN A 109 -0.24 1.49 15.79
C GLN A 109 -0.56 0.48 16.91
N GLY A 110 -0.46 -0.82 16.62
CA GLY A 110 -0.58 -1.88 17.63
C GLY A 110 -1.93 -2.60 17.60
N GLU A 111 -2.48 -2.92 18.77
CA GLU A 111 -3.60 -3.87 18.95
C GLU A 111 -4.93 -3.35 18.38
N PHE A 112 -5.12 -3.55 17.08
CA PHE A 112 -6.40 -3.44 16.40
C PHE A 112 -6.42 -4.37 15.19
N TYR A 113 -7.62 -4.65 14.71
CA TYR A 113 -7.87 -5.32 13.43
C TYR A 113 -9.03 -4.62 12.73
N TRP A 114 -9.12 -4.77 11.41
CA TRP A 114 -10.30 -4.37 10.64
C TRP A 114 -11.02 -5.63 10.17
N ALA A 115 -12.30 -5.48 9.83
CA ALA A 115 -13.11 -6.58 9.30
C ALA A 115 -14.05 -6.06 8.22
N ARG A 116 -14.46 -6.93 7.29
CA ARG A 116 -15.35 -6.55 6.16
C ARG A 116 -16.78 -6.28 6.61
N GLU A 117 -17.23 -7.01 7.63
CA GLU A 117 -18.59 -6.98 8.13
C GLU A 117 -18.60 -6.89 9.65
N HIS A 118 -19.67 -6.31 10.17
CA HIS A 118 -19.93 -6.32 11.60
C HIS A 118 -20.67 -7.62 11.98
N SER A 119 -19.92 -8.68 12.24
CA SER A 119 -20.46 -9.98 12.68
C SER A 119 -19.52 -10.67 13.67
N PRO A 120 -20.01 -11.58 14.54
CA PRO A 120 -19.16 -12.38 15.42
C PRO A 120 -18.11 -13.21 14.68
N LEU A 121 -18.46 -13.76 13.50
CA LEU A 121 -17.54 -14.49 12.63
C LEU A 121 -16.38 -13.60 12.16
N SER A 122 -16.70 -12.39 11.69
CA SER A 122 -15.69 -11.44 11.21
C SER A 122 -14.78 -10.93 12.34
N GLN A 123 -15.33 -10.79 13.55
CA GLN A 123 -14.53 -10.46 14.75
C GLN A 123 -13.57 -11.60 15.12
N GLN A 124 -14.01 -12.86 15.03
CA GLN A 124 -13.16 -14.02 15.28
C GLN A 124 -12.04 -14.12 14.24
N GLN A 125 -12.39 -14.02 12.95
CA GLN A 125 -11.43 -14.07 11.84
C GLN A 125 -10.41 -12.92 11.90
N GLY A 126 -10.87 -11.69 12.12
CA GLY A 126 -10.00 -10.52 12.18
C GLY A 126 -8.99 -10.59 13.33
N LYS A 127 -9.39 -11.16 14.48
CA LYS A 127 -8.46 -11.47 15.57
C LYS A 127 -7.42 -12.49 15.14
N THR A 128 -7.83 -13.63 14.57
CA THR A 128 -6.88 -14.67 14.12
C THR A 128 -5.88 -14.15 13.09
N LEU A 129 -6.35 -13.46 12.05
CA LEU A 129 -5.50 -12.91 11.00
C LEU A 129 -4.49 -11.87 11.50
N SER A 130 -4.76 -11.24 12.67
CA SER A 130 -3.93 -10.15 13.17
C SER A 130 -2.82 -10.56 14.12
N PHE A 131 -2.83 -11.81 14.62
CA PHE A 131 -1.85 -12.30 15.59
C PHE A 131 -1.12 -13.59 15.17
N GLU A 132 -1.32 -14.03 13.93
CA GLU A 132 -0.49 -15.02 13.21
C GLU A 132 0.55 -14.34 12.31
#